data_AF-A0A973B4A9-F1
#
_entry.id   AF-A0A973B4A9-F1
#
_cell.length_a   1.000
_cell.length_b   1.000
_cell.length_c   1.000
_cell.angle_alpha   90.00
_cell.angle_beta   90.00
_cell.angle_gamma   90.00
#
_symmetry.space_group_name_H-M   'P 1'
#
loop_
_entity.id
_entity.type
_entity.pdbx_description
1 polymer ?
#
loop_
_entity_poly.entity_id
_entity_poly.type
_entity_poly.pdbx_seq_one_letter_code
_entity_poly.pdbx_strand_id
1 'polypeptide(L)' 'VLIRGGRVKDLPGVRYHIIRGALDTAGVTGRLQSRSKYGAKRPKPGQVAPTGKKK' A
#
# COMPACT_ATOMS: atom_id res chain seq x y z
N VAL A 1 -3.37 2.80 12.60
CA VAL A 1 -2.94 3.40 11.30
C VAL A 1 -1.73 4.32 11.52
N LEU A 2 -0.69 4.28 10.67
CA LEU A 2 0.49 5.16 10.79
C LEU A 2 0.50 6.23 9.67
N ILE A 3 0.87 7.46 10.03
CA ILE A 3 0.80 8.64 9.15
C ILE A 3 2.20 9.10 8.76
N ARG A 4 2.39 9.48 7.48
CA ARG A 4 3.58 10.18 6.98
C ARG A 4 3.22 11.56 6.45
N GLY A 5 4.19 12.48 6.48
CA GLY A 5 4.08 13.77 5.81
C GLY A 5 3.89 13.62 4.29
N GLY A 6 3.12 14.54 3.71
CA GLY A 6 2.96 14.66 2.27
C GLY A 6 1.54 15.10 1.91
N ARG A 7 1.45 16.21 1.18
CA ARG A 7 0.19 16.81 0.76
C ARG A 7 -0.32 16.16 -0.52
N VAL A 8 -1.62 15.92 -0.58
CA VAL A 8 -2.31 15.67 -1.86
C VAL A 8 -2.48 17.01 -2.56
N LYS A 9 -1.84 17.16 -3.72
CA LYS A 9 -1.80 18.43 -4.47
C LYS A 9 -3.20 19.00 -4.72
N ASP A 10 -4.11 18.12 -5.13
CA ASP A 10 -5.43 18.49 -5.65
C ASP A 10 -6.48 18.70 -4.56
N LEU A 11 -6.19 18.29 -3.31
CA LEU A 11 -7.17 18.35 -2.22
C LEU A 11 -6.73 19.33 -1.13
N PRO A 12 -7.47 20.44 -0.92
CA PRO A 12 -7.24 21.31 0.22
C PRO A 12 -7.60 20.56 1.52
N GLY A 13 -6.75 20.66 2.53
CA GLY A 13 -6.94 19.99 3.83
C GLY A 13 -6.31 18.59 3.95
N VAL A 14 -6.02 17.90 2.83
CA VAL A 14 -5.36 16.58 2.88
C VAL A 14 -3.84 16.73 2.85
N ARG A 15 -3.26 16.93 4.04
CA ARG A 15 -1.84 17.24 4.24
C ARG A 15 -0.94 16.04 4.55
N TYR A 16 -1.54 14.87 4.73
CA TYR A 16 -0.84 13.67 5.16
C TYR A 16 -1.24 12.44 4.34
N HIS A 17 -0.33 11.49 4.27
CA HIS A 17 -0.60 10.18 3.68
C HIS A 17 -0.54 9.09 4.73
N ILE A 18 -1.32 8.05 4.51
CA ILE A 18 -1.27 6.82 5.30
C ILE A 18 -0.12 5.94 4.79
N ILE A 19 0.69 5.41 5.71
CA ILE A 19 1.65 4.34 5.41
C ILE A 19 0.87 3.04 5.29
N ARG A 20 0.96 2.36 4.14
CA ARG A 20 0.28 1.08 3.88
C ARG A 20 1.16 -0.09 4.31
N GLY A 21 0.55 -1.11 4.92
CA GLY A 21 1.27 -2.27 5.45
C GLY A 21 1.84 -2.05 6.86
N ALA A 22 1.42 -0.99 7.56
CA ALA A 22 1.80 -0.68 8.93
C ALA A 22 0.57 -0.59 9.84
N LEU A 23 0.68 -1.15 11.05
CA LEU A 23 -0.41 -1.31 12.02
C LEU A 23 -1.66 -1.92 11.34
N ASP A 24 -2.81 -1.30 11.51
CA ASP A 24 -4.11 -1.80 11.04
C ASP A 24 -4.33 -1.68 9.53
N THR A 25 -3.38 -1.11 8.78
CA THR A 25 -3.56 -0.88 7.35
C THR A 25 -2.95 -1.98 6.50
N ALA A 26 -3.79 -2.68 5.74
CA ALA A 26 -3.34 -3.70 4.81
C ALA A 26 -2.49 -3.11 3.66
N GLY A 27 -1.54 -3.90 3.14
CA GLY A 27 -0.84 -3.59 1.91
C GLY A 27 -1.72 -3.79 0.66
N VAL A 28 -1.22 -3.40 -0.51
CA VAL A 28 -1.90 -3.67 -1.80
C VAL A 28 -1.51 -5.07 -2.29
N THR A 29 -2.50 -5.93 -2.56
CA THR A 29 -2.29 -7.27 -3.10
C THR A 29 -1.86 -7.22 -4.56
N GLY A 30 -0.91 -8.07 -4.97
CA GLY A 30 -0.51 -8.23 -6.38
C GLY A 30 0.29 -7.07 -6.98
N ARG A 31 0.70 -6.07 -6.19
CA ARG A 31 1.52 -4.96 -6.70
C ARG A 31 2.97 -5.40 -6.91
N LEU A 32 3.40 -5.43 -8.17
CA LEU A 32 4.76 -5.83 -8.55
C LEU A 32 5.76 -4.65 -8.59
N GLN A 33 5.30 -3.45 -8.92
CA GLN A 33 6.12 -2.24 -9.00
C GLN A 33 5.87 -1.27 -7.83
N SER A 34 6.92 -0.59 -7.37
CA SER A 34 6.90 0.33 -6.22
C SER A 34 6.28 -0.27 -4.95
N ARG A 35 6.50 -1.58 -4.74
CA ARG A 35 5.89 -2.39 -3.67
C ARG A 35 6.11 -1.82 -2.26
N SER A 36 7.27 -1.22 -2.02
CA SER A 36 7.65 -0.62 -0.72
C SER A 36 6.74 0.53 -0.32
N LYS A 37 6.27 1.35 -1.28
CA LYS A 37 5.36 2.47 -1.01
C LYS A 37 3.96 2.02 -0.60
N TYR A 38 3.54 0.84 -1.07
CA TYR A 38 2.18 0.32 -0.92
C TYR A 38 2.08 -0.90 0.00
N GLY A 39 3.17 -1.23 0.72
CA GLY A 39 3.19 -2.34 1.67
C GLY A 39 3.01 -3.72 1.04
N ALA A 40 3.38 -3.89 -0.24
CA ALA A 40 3.27 -5.18 -0.91
C ALA A 40 4.56 -6.00 -0.72
N LYS A 41 4.42 -7.25 -0.27
CA LYS A 41 5.57 -8.15 -0.07
C LYS A 41 6.10 -8.65 -1.41
N ARG A 42 7.41 -8.91 -1.48
CA ARG A 42 8.02 -9.53 -2.65
C ARG A 42 7.44 -10.95 -2.81
N PRO A 43 6.88 -11.32 -3.97
CA PRO A 43 6.46 -12.68 -4.21
C PRO A 43 7.68 -13.60 -4.16
N LYS A 44 7.57 -14.69 -3.39
CA LYS A 44 8.62 -15.73 -3.35
C LYS A 44 8.55 -16.56 -4.64
N PRO A 45 9.68 -16.94 -5.24
CA PRO A 45 9.66 -17.85 -6.40
C PRO A 45 8.96 -19.15 -6.01
N GLY A 46 7.93 -19.54 -6.76
CA GLY A 46 7.09 -20.71 -6.51
C GLY A 46 5.81 -20.46 -5.68
N GLN A 47 5.60 -19.26 -5.16
CA GLN A 47 4.38 -18.93 -4.40
C GLN A 47 3.34 -18.29 -5.33
N VAL A 48 2.14 -18.88 -5.40
CA VAL A 48 0.99 -18.33 -6.14
C VAL A 48 0.69 -16.92 -5.66
N ALA A 49 0.67 -15.95 -6.57
CA ALA A 49 0.39 -14.56 -6.24
C ALA A 49 -1.00 -14.46 -5.61
N PRO A 50 -1.18 -13.75 -4.47
CA PRO A 50 -2.48 -13.62 -3.85
C PRO A 50 -3.41 -12.84 -4.79
N THR A 51 -4.35 -13.55 -5.41
CA THR A 51 -5.46 -12.97 -6.17
C THR A 51 -6.33 -12.20 -5.19
N GLY A 52 -6.25 -10.87 -5.24
CA GLY A 52 -7.19 -10.02 -4.50
C GLY A 52 -8.61 -10.39 -4.94
N LYS A 53 -9.49 -10.69 -3.99
CA LYS A 53 -10.91 -10.95 -4.26
C LYS A 53 -11.47 -9.74 -5.02
N LYS A 54 -11.69 -9.90 -6.33
CA LYS A 54 -12.52 -8.98 -7.10
C LYS A 54 -13.94 -9.16 -6.58
N LYS A 55 -14.45 -8.15 -5.88
CA LYS A 55 -15.88 -7.92 -5.80
C LYS A 55 -16.19 -6.78 -6.75
#